data_AF-A0A7V8ZP78-F1
#
_entry.id   AF-A0A7V8ZP78-F1
#
_cell.length_a   1.000
_cell.length_b   1.000
_cell.length_c   1.000
_cell.angle_alpha   90.00
_cell.angle_beta   90.00
_cell.angle_gamma   90.00
#
_symmetry.space_group_name_H-M   'P 1'
#
loop_
_entity.id
_entity.type
_entity.pdbx_description
1 polymer ?
#
loop_
_entity_poly.entity_id
_entity_poly.type
_entity_poly.pdbx_seq_one_letter_code
_entity_poly.pdbx_strand_id
1 'polypeptide(L)'
;MIAITAMIRQRGLTQSEAAKLLRVTQPRVSNLMRGRIDRFSLDGLIDMAVTIGLTPRISFERRRESRRPKRATKKPIAASPTI
;
A
#
# COMPACT_ATOMS: atom_id res chain seq x y z
N MET A 1 9.92 -1.18 -2.37
CA MET A 1 10.14 -2.29 -3.33
C MET A 1 9.21 -3.44 -2.94
N ILE A 2 8.49 -4.08 -3.86
CA ILE A 2 7.57 -5.19 -3.50
C ILE A 2 8.37 -6.48 -3.25
N ALA A 3 8.00 -7.26 -2.23
CA ALA A 3 8.68 -8.50 -1.84
C ALA A 3 8.91 -9.48 -3.00
N ILE A 4 7.93 -9.61 -3.90
CA ILE A 4 8.02 -10.44 -5.12
C ILE A 4 9.23 -10.02 -5.98
N THR A 5 9.40 -8.71 -6.23
CA THR A 5 10.52 -8.19 -7.05
C THR A 5 11.87 -8.37 -6.36
N ALA A 6 11.91 -8.31 -5.04
CA ALA A 6 13.12 -8.56 -4.26
C ALA A 6 13.54 -10.04 -4.38
N MET A 7 12.59 -10.97 -4.27
CA MET A 7 12.84 -12.40 -4.43
C MET A 7 13.41 -12.72 -5.83
N ILE A 8 12.81 -12.17 -6.90
CA ILE A 8 13.29 -12.36 -8.27
C ILE A 8 14.76 -11.94 -8.40
N ARG A 9 15.13 -10.78 -7.85
CA ARG A 9 16.50 -10.26 -7.85
C ARG A 9 17.44 -11.13 -7.02
N GLN A 10 17.03 -11.52 -5.83
CA GLN A 10 17.83 -12.34 -4.92
C GLN A 10 18.16 -13.72 -5.52
N ARG A 11 17.21 -14.31 -6.25
CA ARG A 11 17.41 -15.59 -6.95
C ARG A 11 18.11 -15.44 -8.31
N GLY A 12 18.44 -14.22 -8.74
CA GLY A 12 19.09 -13.97 -10.03
C GLY A 12 18.26 -14.36 -11.25
N LEU A 13 16.93 -14.42 -11.11
CA LEU A 13 16.05 -14.91 -12.18
C LEU A 13 15.91 -13.86 -13.30
N THR A 14 15.99 -14.32 -14.54
CA THR A 14 15.54 -13.53 -15.69
C THR A 14 14.02 -13.30 -15.63
N GLN A 15 13.53 -12.30 -16.34
CA GLN A 15 12.08 -12.03 -16.40
C GLN A 15 11.29 -13.22 -16.98
N SER A 16 11.89 -13.97 -17.90
CA SER A 16 11.28 -15.15 -18.52
C SER A 16 11.20 -16.33 -17.56
N GLU A 17 12.22 -16.56 -16.74
CA GLU A 17 12.19 -17.60 -15.70
C GLU A 17 11.20 -17.24 -14.60
N ALA A 18 11.20 -15.98 -14.16
CA ALA A 18 10.23 -15.49 -13.20
C ALA A 18 8.80 -15.61 -13.73
N ALA A 19 8.56 -15.41 -15.03
CA ALA A 19 7.25 -15.59 -15.66
C ALA A 19 6.76 -17.04 -15.55
N LYS A 20 7.63 -18.01 -15.81
CA LYS A 20 7.33 -19.44 -15.64
C LYS A 20 7.05 -19.78 -14.18
N LEU A 21 7.90 -19.30 -13.26
CA LEU A 21 7.76 -19.55 -11.82
C LEU A 21 6.45 -18.97 -11.27
N LEU A 22 6.12 -17.75 -11.65
CA LEU A 22 4.91 -17.04 -11.23
C LEU A 22 3.67 -17.43 -12.02
N ARG A 23 3.78 -18.32 -13.03
CA ARG A 23 2.70 -18.72 -13.94
C ARG A 23 1.98 -17.54 -14.60
N VAL A 24 2.73 -16.52 -15.00
CA VAL A 24 2.24 -15.34 -15.70
C VAL A 24 3.01 -15.13 -17.00
N THR A 25 2.57 -14.16 -17.81
CA THR A 25 3.30 -13.78 -19.01
C THR A 25 4.53 -12.92 -18.68
N GLN A 26 5.55 -12.98 -19.52
CA GLN A 26 6.77 -12.17 -19.35
C GLN A 26 6.51 -10.65 -19.38
N PRO A 27 5.63 -10.08 -20.23
CA PRO A 27 5.24 -8.68 -20.13
C PRO A 27 4.67 -8.29 -18.76
N ARG A 28 3.95 -9.20 -18.10
CA ARG A 28 3.40 -8.98 -16.76
C ARG A 28 4.52 -8.93 -15.70
N VAL A 29 5.52 -9.81 -15.78
CA VAL A 29 6.73 -9.69 -14.95
C VAL A 29 7.49 -8.38 -15.24
N SER A 30 7.56 -7.98 -16.50
CA SER A 30 8.22 -6.73 -16.91
C SER A 30 7.56 -5.50 -16.27
N ASN A 31 6.23 -5.45 -16.26
CA ASN A 31 5.47 -4.42 -15.57
C ASN A 31 5.75 -4.41 -14.06
N LEU A 32 5.78 -5.59 -13.43
CA LEU A 32 6.09 -5.73 -12.00
C LEU A 32 7.50 -5.22 -11.68
N MET A 33 8.50 -5.63 -12.46
CA MET A 33 9.91 -5.25 -12.27
C MET A 33 10.18 -3.76 -12.53
N ARG A 34 9.35 -3.09 -13.35
CA ARG A 34 9.37 -1.64 -13.56
C ARG A 34 8.52 -0.85 -12.56
N GLY A 35 7.88 -1.52 -11.59
CA GLY A 35 7.07 -0.87 -10.57
C GLY A 35 5.73 -0.32 -11.07
N ARG A 36 5.20 -0.83 -12.20
CA ARG A 36 3.88 -0.46 -12.74
C ARG A 36 2.74 -1.13 -11.94
N ILE A 37 2.66 -0.85 -10.65
CA ILE A 37 1.74 -1.53 -9.71
C ILE A 37 0.28 -1.21 -10.00
N ASP A 38 0.01 -0.06 -10.61
CA ASP A 38 -1.30 0.36 -11.13
C ASP A 38 -1.91 -0.62 -12.14
N ARG A 39 -1.10 -1.49 -12.74
CA ARG A 39 -1.54 -2.52 -13.71
C ARG A 39 -1.93 -3.85 -13.08
N PHE A 40 -1.95 -3.91 -11.75
CA PHE A 40 -2.26 -5.12 -11.00
C PHE A 40 -3.45 -4.87 -10.07
N SER A 41 -4.38 -5.82 -10.06
CA SER A 41 -5.34 -5.90 -8.96
C SER A 41 -4.61 -6.33 -7.68
N LEU A 42 -5.18 -5.99 -6.53
CA LEU A 42 -4.70 -6.49 -5.23
C LEU A 42 -4.65 -8.03 -5.24
N ASP A 43 -5.72 -8.68 -5.70
CA ASP A 43 -5.80 -10.14 -5.79
C ASP A 43 -4.69 -10.71 -6.67
N GLY A 44 -4.38 -10.08 -7.81
CA GLY A 44 -3.31 -10.54 -8.68
C GLY A 44 -1.92 -10.46 -8.03
N LEU A 45 -1.68 -9.46 -7.17
CA LEU A 45 -0.43 -9.38 -6.40
C LEU A 45 -0.39 -10.44 -5.29
N ILE A 46 -1.52 -10.70 -4.64
CA ILE A 46 -1.66 -11.75 -3.62
C ILE A 46 -1.39 -13.13 -4.25
N ASP A 47 -2.02 -13.45 -5.38
CA ASP A 47 -1.83 -14.71 -6.09
C ASP A 47 -0.37 -14.93 -6.50
N MET A 48 0.28 -13.89 -7.04
CA MET A 48 1.70 -13.95 -7.39
C MET A 48 2.57 -14.19 -6.17
N ALA A 49 2.29 -13.54 -5.03
CA ALA A 49 3.03 -13.74 -3.79
C ALA A 49 2.87 -15.16 -3.26
N VAL A 50 1.63 -15.68 -3.22
CA VAL A 50 1.33 -17.05 -2.76
C VAL A 50 1.99 -18.10 -3.66
N THR A 51 2.00 -17.89 -4.98
CA THR A 51 2.63 -18.80 -5.96
C THR A 51 4.12 -19.05 -5.68
N ILE A 52 4.81 -18.09 -5.08
CA ILE A 52 6.24 -18.20 -4.72
C ILE A 52 6.47 -18.48 -3.23
N GLY A 53 5.42 -18.86 -2.50
CA GLY A 53 5.49 -19.24 -1.09
C GLY A 53 5.58 -18.08 -0.11
N LEU A 54 5.22 -16.86 -0.52
CA LEU A 54 5.09 -15.74 0.42
C LEU A 54 3.71 -15.77 1.08
N THR A 55 3.64 -15.24 2.30
CA THR A 55 2.38 -15.06 3.05
C THR A 55 2.02 -13.57 3.10
N PRO A 56 1.07 -13.09 2.28
CA PRO A 56 0.65 -11.68 2.32
C PRO A 56 -0.03 -11.33 3.65
N ARG A 57 0.23 -10.12 4.15
CA ARG A 57 -0.46 -9.55 5.32
C ARG A 57 -1.16 -8.28 4.90
N ILE A 58 -2.45 -8.18 5.19
CA ILE A 58 -3.25 -6.97 4.99
C ILE A 58 -3.58 -6.39 6.36
N SER A 59 -3.27 -5.11 6.55
CA SER A 59 -3.60 -4.36 7.74
C SER A 59 -4.49 -3.18 7.35
N PHE A 60 -5.59 -3.02 8.08
CA PHE A 60 -6.49 -1.89 7.93
C PHE A 60 -6.27 -0.93 9.09
N GLU A 61 -6.12 0.35 8.78
CA GLU A 61 -6.07 1.39 9.80
C GLU A 61 -7.38 2.17 9.78
N ARG A 62 -7.99 2.33 10.95
CA ARG A 62 -9.10 3.26 11.09
C ARG A 62 -8.55 4.66 10.87
N ARG A 63 -9.01 5.35 9.82
CA ARG A 63 -8.80 6.79 9.67
C ARG A 63 -9.28 7.44 10.96
N ARG A 64 -8.37 8.01 11.75
CA ARG A 64 -8.78 8.76 12.93
C ARG A 64 -9.62 9.92 12.41
N GLU A 65 -10.91 9.94 12.74
CA GLU A 65 -11.77 11.09 12.55
C GLU A 65 -10.97 12.30 13.01
N SER A 66 -10.66 13.20 12.09
CA SER A 66 -10.00 14.47 12.38
C SER A 66 -10.73 15.05 13.57
N ARG A 67 -10.06 15.14 14.72
CA ARG A 67 -10.57 15.87 15.89
C ARG A 67 -10.96 17.24 15.36
N ARG A 68 -12.26 17.45 15.08
CA ARG A 68 -12.78 18.80 14.84
C ARG A 68 -12.25 19.62 16.01
N PRO A 69 -11.49 20.71 15.78
CA PRO A 69 -11.08 21.53 16.90
C PRO A 69 -12.36 21.93 17.63
N LYS A 70 -12.43 21.64 18.93
CA LYS A 70 -13.52 22.12 19.77
C LYS A 70 -13.50 23.64 19.60
N ARG A 71 -14.52 24.15 18.92
CA ARG A 71 -14.76 25.57 18.66
C ARG A 71 -14.41 26.33 19.95
N ALA A 72 -13.46 27.26 19.87
CA ALA A 72 -13.03 28.05 21.02
C ALA A 72 -14.25 28.66 21.70
N THR A 73 -14.44 28.34 22.98
CA THR A 73 -15.43 29.00 23.82
C THR A 73 -15.03 30.46 23.91
N LYS A 74 -15.86 31.36 23.34
CA LYS A 74 -15.71 32.81 23.56
C LYS A 74 -15.67 33.04 25.08
N LYS A 75 -14.56 33.62 25.56
CA LYS A 75 -14.41 34.11 26.93
C LYS A 75 -15.60 35.06 27.23
N PRO A 76 -16.33 34.89 28.35
CA PRO A 76 -17.36 35.87 28.69
C PRO A 76 -16.67 37.21 28.91
N ILE A 77 -17.21 38.26 28.29
CA ILE A 77 -16.77 39.63 28.47
C ILE A 77 -17.09 39.97 29.93
N ALA A 78 -16.04 40.04 30.75
CA ALA A 78 -16.17 40.49 32.13
C ALA A 78 -16.40 42.00 32.13
N ALA A 79 -17.57 42.38 32.69
CA ALA A 79 -17.92 43.61 33.39
C ALA A 79 -17.53 44.97 32.82
N SER A 80 -18.51 45.87 32.75
CA SER A 80 -18.42 47.17 33.43
C SER A 80 -19.85 47.70 33.68
N PRO A 81 -20.28 47.89 34.94
CA PRO A 81 -21.37 48.82 35.24
C PRO A 81 -20.78 50.23 35.24
N THR A 82 -21.30 51.12 34.40
CA THR A 82 -20.96 52.54 34.46
C THR A 82 -22.24 53.36 34.34
N ILE A 83 -22.49 54.10 35.43
CA ILE A 83 -23.55 55.09 35.73
C ILE A 83 -24.85 54.48 36.23
#